data_AF-A0A2D5ZC72-F1
#
_entry.id   AF-A0A2D5ZC72-F1
#
_cell.length_a   1.000
_cell.length_b   1.000
_cell.length_c   1.000
_cell.angle_alpha   90.00
_cell.angle_beta   90.00
_cell.angle_gamma   90.00
#
_symmetry.space_group_name_H-M   'P 1'
#
loop_
_entity.id
_entity.type
_entity.pdbx_description
1 polymer ?
#
loop_
_entity_poly.entity_id
_entity_poly.type
_entity_poly.pdbx_seq_one_letter_code
_entity_poly.pdbx_strand_id
1 'polypeptide(L)'
;MAQRRRWHFVESGQALDSYDSRDVRLGDLDGDGDLDAFVGNALQGNRIWLNDASGGFSEGQALGDHNSYGVSLGDLDGDGDLDAFVTNSNQGNRVWLNEAPPRVTDVLVAGTSWTASFLDALEPEGAGGTRGHSIPDGPAQLVPLPWSGVNELILRFSKPVVIAQDDLVLRGTLGPNGFVDDETRYVFSDFRTETGPAGGFQAVWTIPGAFAHDHLLLSLAGVSTVVDLFGLPVDGEWTDQSSAFPSGDGAAGGDFAFGFEVAPADVDGDGASSIFDIRPLRDAQGSDAGQPGYLIVADLNGDGTVNDQDANALRATLGRALPDASPPQRASGQGGSFDYTITGNDRVVTTPQTGVATGSMDIVLDTDNGAPLDLYNYSFRTRIDGPGAGTNVLLTGGGEAVNAPAATIPGLLNASGSLDRLPREYYHATANFTTTPITMDDGAGLMRVAYLVQPGALGVYTLDIVTGRVIDTELIASFENEVVGFAVDAPRLIVTIPGDLNGDFTIGASDLQIILSRFTQTVPAGDLSQGDASGPGGVPDGVVGASDLQVVLANFTNSVTPPTARAGAQGGAIDALDVASWQGWSSSGMRDAVSSRAPVDTDDANDRISAWMSRLANRVLSP
;
A
#
# COMPACT_ATOMS: atom_id res chain seq x y z
N MET A 1 -12.48 6.95 -52.86
CA MET A 1 -13.89 7.30 -53.20
C MET A 1 -14.69 7.24 -51.92
N ALA A 2 -15.26 8.34 -51.44
CA ALA A 2 -16.13 8.30 -50.26
C ALA A 2 -17.43 7.55 -50.60
N GLN A 3 -17.72 6.46 -49.89
CA GLN A 3 -19.03 5.82 -49.98
C GLN A 3 -20.06 6.80 -49.39
N ARG A 4 -21.00 7.26 -50.23
CA ARG A 4 -22.17 7.99 -49.71
C ARG A 4 -22.99 7.00 -48.88
N ARG A 5 -23.14 7.25 -47.56
CA ARG A 5 -24.13 6.56 -46.72
C ARG A 5 -25.47 6.63 -47.46
N ARG A 6 -26.06 5.46 -47.76
CA ARG A 6 -27.43 5.38 -48.28
C ARG A 6 -28.36 5.27 -47.10
N TRP A 7 -29.22 6.27 -46.92
CA TRP A 7 -30.31 6.22 -45.96
C TRP A 7 -31.25 5.07 -46.32
N HIS A 8 -31.53 4.19 -45.36
CA HIS A 8 -32.42 3.05 -45.51
C HIS A 8 -33.29 2.97 -44.27
N PHE A 9 -34.57 3.28 -44.44
CA PHE A 9 -35.56 3.15 -43.38
C PHE A 9 -36.13 1.72 -43.40
N VAL A 10 -36.26 1.13 -42.21
CA VAL A 10 -36.86 -0.17 -41.95
C VAL A 10 -37.85 0.02 -40.81
N GLU A 11 -39.01 -0.62 -40.89
CA GLU A 11 -40.00 -0.62 -39.81
C GLU A 11 -39.48 -1.46 -38.64
N SER A 12 -39.44 -0.89 -37.43
CA SER A 12 -38.91 -1.57 -36.23
C SER A 12 -39.85 -2.67 -35.70
N GLY A 13 -41.10 -2.70 -36.15
CA GLY A 13 -42.15 -3.60 -35.66
C GLY A 13 -42.79 -3.15 -34.34
N GLN A 14 -42.38 -2.00 -33.80
CA GLN A 14 -43.00 -1.39 -32.61
C GLN A 14 -44.31 -0.67 -32.98
N ALA A 15 -45.29 -0.73 -32.09
CA ALA A 15 -46.54 0.01 -32.19
C ALA A 15 -46.80 0.72 -30.85
N LEU A 16 -46.55 2.03 -30.82
CA LEU A 16 -46.63 2.86 -29.62
C LEU A 16 -48.03 3.50 -29.55
N ASP A 17 -48.84 3.01 -28.61
CA ASP A 17 -50.28 3.27 -28.42
C ASP A 17 -51.18 3.17 -29.69
N SER A 18 -52.35 3.82 -29.61
CA SER A 18 -53.39 3.84 -30.66
C SER A 18 -54.28 5.09 -30.55
N TYR A 19 -53.75 6.17 -29.96
CA TYR A 19 -54.47 7.41 -29.65
C TYR A 19 -54.51 8.39 -30.84
N ASP A 20 -55.31 9.46 -30.71
CA ASP A 20 -55.31 10.57 -31.68
C ASP A 20 -54.13 11.51 -31.39
N SER A 21 -52.92 11.02 -31.69
CA SER A 21 -51.65 11.74 -31.52
C SER A 21 -51.49 12.83 -32.58
N ARG A 22 -51.17 14.06 -32.14
CA ARG A 22 -51.16 15.27 -33.00
C ARG A 22 -49.81 15.95 -33.12
N ASP A 23 -48.92 15.75 -32.16
CA ASP A 23 -47.57 16.29 -32.20
C ASP A 23 -46.62 15.39 -31.40
N VAL A 24 -45.33 15.43 -31.72
CA VAL A 24 -44.27 14.75 -30.98
C VAL A 24 -43.05 15.64 -30.84
N ARG A 25 -42.44 15.66 -29.67
CA ARG A 25 -41.11 16.23 -29.45
C ARG A 25 -40.19 15.17 -28.89
N LEU A 26 -38.95 15.21 -29.37
CA LEU A 26 -37.88 14.39 -28.84
C LEU A 26 -36.97 15.26 -27.98
N GLY A 27 -36.47 14.67 -26.91
CA GLY A 27 -35.57 15.26 -25.92
C GLY A 27 -35.25 14.20 -24.87
N ASP A 28 -34.16 14.39 -24.15
CA ASP A 28 -33.79 13.58 -22.98
C ASP A 28 -34.72 13.97 -21.82
N LEU A 29 -35.58 13.05 -21.37
CA LEU A 29 -36.64 13.34 -20.38
C LEU A 29 -36.43 12.64 -19.04
N ASP A 30 -35.57 11.62 -18.96
CA ASP A 30 -35.18 10.97 -17.70
C ASP A 30 -33.70 11.15 -17.32
N GLY A 31 -32.89 11.76 -18.20
CA GLY A 31 -31.50 12.16 -17.95
C GLY A 31 -30.46 11.11 -18.30
N ASP A 32 -30.81 10.07 -19.07
CA ASP A 32 -29.90 9.00 -19.46
C ASP A 32 -29.00 9.33 -20.68
N GLY A 33 -29.28 10.46 -21.36
CA GLY A 33 -28.54 10.96 -22.52
C GLY A 33 -29.11 10.54 -23.88
N ASP A 34 -30.18 9.74 -23.91
CA ASP A 34 -30.87 9.33 -25.12
C ASP A 34 -32.08 10.24 -25.47
N LEU A 35 -32.70 10.01 -26.63
CA LEU A 35 -33.83 10.82 -27.09
C LEU A 35 -35.17 10.10 -26.87
N ASP A 36 -35.85 10.46 -25.79
CA ASP A 36 -37.23 10.09 -25.49
C ASP A 36 -38.25 10.81 -26.37
N ALA A 37 -39.52 10.45 -26.25
CA ALA A 37 -40.62 11.09 -26.97
C ALA A 37 -41.77 11.57 -26.07
N PHE A 38 -42.02 12.88 -26.06
CA PHE A 38 -43.27 13.47 -25.58
C PHE A 38 -44.28 13.54 -26.73
N VAL A 39 -45.37 12.76 -26.63
CA VAL A 39 -46.46 12.70 -27.62
C VAL A 39 -47.69 13.46 -27.10
N GLY A 40 -48.09 14.49 -27.85
CA GLY A 40 -49.29 15.27 -27.60
C GLY A 40 -50.54 14.58 -28.18
N ASN A 41 -51.47 14.17 -27.32
CA ASN A 41 -52.67 13.41 -27.68
C ASN A 41 -53.95 14.24 -27.58
N ALA A 42 -55.03 13.73 -28.20
CA ALA A 42 -56.33 14.36 -28.16
C ALA A 42 -57.44 13.44 -27.64
N LEU A 43 -58.29 13.97 -26.75
CA LEU A 43 -59.30 13.21 -26.01
C LEU A 43 -58.71 12.07 -25.14
N GLN A 44 -57.39 12.02 -25.00
CA GLN A 44 -56.61 11.14 -24.14
C GLN A 44 -55.46 11.96 -23.53
N GLY A 45 -54.89 11.49 -22.42
CA GLY A 45 -53.68 12.10 -21.87
C GLY A 45 -52.49 11.99 -22.80
N ASN A 46 -51.60 12.99 -22.74
CA ASN A 46 -50.32 12.96 -23.43
C ASN A 46 -49.47 11.79 -22.92
N ARG A 47 -48.48 11.37 -23.70
CA ARG A 47 -47.62 10.24 -23.37
C ARG A 47 -46.15 10.58 -23.43
N ILE A 48 -45.42 10.13 -22.41
CA ILE A 48 -43.97 10.00 -22.46
C ILE A 48 -43.64 8.57 -22.91
N TRP A 49 -42.64 8.44 -23.77
CA TRP A 49 -42.05 7.17 -24.16
C TRP A 49 -40.55 7.23 -23.96
N LEU A 50 -40.02 6.34 -23.12
CA LEU A 50 -38.60 6.31 -22.75
C LEU A 50 -37.83 5.37 -23.68
N ASN A 51 -36.65 5.78 -24.17
CA ASN A 51 -35.86 5.09 -25.21
C ASN A 51 -34.66 4.32 -24.63
N ASP A 52 -34.55 3.02 -24.93
CA ASP A 52 -33.52 2.11 -24.38
C ASP A 52 -32.12 2.19 -25.05
N ALA A 53 -31.70 3.37 -25.56
CA ALA A 53 -30.55 3.58 -26.46
C ALA A 53 -30.60 2.83 -27.81
N SER A 54 -31.28 1.69 -27.89
CA SER A 54 -31.33 0.82 -29.07
C SER A 54 -32.43 1.20 -30.06
N GLY A 55 -33.26 2.19 -29.71
CA GLY A 55 -34.46 2.60 -30.44
C GLY A 55 -35.71 1.83 -30.01
N GLY A 56 -35.67 1.12 -28.89
CA GLY A 56 -36.82 0.47 -28.25
C GLY A 56 -37.48 1.42 -27.25
N PHE A 57 -38.79 1.65 -27.40
CA PHE A 57 -39.54 2.56 -26.55
C PHE A 57 -40.44 1.84 -25.54
N SER A 58 -40.45 2.33 -24.29
CA SER A 58 -41.32 1.87 -23.21
C SER A 58 -42.31 2.97 -22.76
N GLU A 59 -43.50 2.60 -22.26
CA GLU A 59 -44.53 3.58 -21.84
C GLU A 59 -44.15 4.23 -20.50
N GLY A 60 -43.90 5.54 -20.53
CA GLY A 60 -43.66 6.37 -19.35
C GLY A 60 -44.95 6.99 -18.80
N GLN A 61 -44.86 8.23 -18.32
CA GLN A 61 -45.99 8.92 -17.67
C GLN A 61 -47.12 9.31 -18.64
N ALA A 62 -48.36 9.28 -18.14
CA ALA A 62 -49.53 9.86 -18.78
C ALA A 62 -49.84 11.27 -18.22
N LEU A 63 -49.79 12.30 -19.08
CA LEU A 63 -49.89 13.70 -18.66
C LEU A 63 -51.19 14.39 -19.14
N GLY A 64 -52.04 14.73 -18.17
CA GLY A 64 -53.31 15.44 -18.40
C GLY A 64 -54.38 14.64 -19.14
N ASP A 65 -55.40 15.34 -19.64
CA ASP A 65 -56.58 14.78 -20.35
C ASP A 65 -57.14 15.74 -21.43
N HIS A 66 -56.40 16.79 -21.78
CA HIS A 66 -56.85 17.85 -22.68
C HIS A 66 -56.62 17.49 -24.15
N ASN A 67 -57.26 18.23 -25.07
CA ASN A 67 -56.98 18.11 -26.50
C ASN A 67 -55.70 18.88 -26.85
N SER A 68 -54.56 18.23 -26.74
CA SER A 68 -53.26 18.79 -27.11
C SER A 68 -53.14 18.93 -28.64
N TYR A 69 -52.45 19.97 -29.09
CA TYR A 69 -52.19 20.25 -30.51
C TYR A 69 -50.73 20.56 -30.82
N GLY A 70 -49.94 20.91 -29.81
CA GLY A 70 -48.54 21.24 -29.98
C GLY A 70 -47.80 21.17 -28.65
N VAL A 71 -46.62 20.56 -28.70
CA VAL A 71 -45.69 20.39 -27.58
C VAL A 71 -44.42 21.18 -27.90
N SER A 72 -43.81 21.78 -26.89
CA SER A 72 -42.43 22.25 -26.92
C SER A 72 -41.73 21.79 -25.64
N LEU A 73 -40.51 21.28 -25.80
CA LEU A 73 -39.63 20.94 -24.68
C LEU A 73 -38.58 22.04 -24.49
N GLY A 74 -38.04 22.13 -23.28
CA GLY A 74 -36.96 23.05 -22.90
C GLY A 74 -37.06 23.38 -21.42
N ASP A 75 -35.93 23.50 -20.74
CA ASP A 75 -35.80 24.04 -19.38
C ASP A 75 -36.51 25.42 -19.25
N LEU A 76 -37.54 25.53 -18.39
CA LEU A 76 -38.34 26.74 -18.19
C LEU A 76 -38.12 27.43 -16.83
N ASP A 77 -37.57 26.74 -15.83
CA ASP A 77 -37.31 27.30 -14.49
C ASP A 77 -35.82 27.41 -14.12
N GLY A 78 -34.93 26.80 -14.90
CA GLY A 78 -33.48 26.92 -14.82
C GLY A 78 -32.80 25.81 -14.02
N ASP A 79 -33.48 24.68 -13.79
CA ASP A 79 -32.93 23.57 -13.00
C ASP A 79 -32.03 22.62 -13.82
N GLY A 80 -32.20 22.57 -15.14
CA GLY A 80 -31.41 21.77 -16.09
C GLY A 80 -32.19 20.64 -16.78
N ASP A 81 -33.39 20.29 -16.31
CA ASP A 81 -34.22 19.24 -16.86
C ASP A 81 -35.15 19.78 -17.98
N LEU A 82 -35.63 18.90 -18.87
CA LEU A 82 -36.51 19.31 -19.98
C LEU A 82 -38.00 19.36 -19.59
N ASP A 83 -38.48 20.56 -19.28
CA ASP A 83 -39.92 20.83 -19.09
C ASP A 83 -40.73 20.74 -20.40
N ALA A 84 -42.06 20.64 -20.26
CA ALA A 84 -43.00 20.61 -21.38
C ALA A 84 -44.07 21.71 -21.35
N PHE A 85 -44.08 22.57 -22.37
CA PHE A 85 -45.19 23.49 -22.65
C PHE A 85 -46.17 22.86 -23.67
N VAL A 86 -47.42 22.67 -23.26
CA VAL A 86 -48.47 22.02 -24.06
C VAL A 86 -49.60 22.99 -24.41
N THR A 87 -49.88 23.13 -25.71
CA THR A 87 -50.97 23.94 -26.23
C THR A 87 -52.24 23.11 -26.48
N ASN A 88 -53.39 23.60 -25.99
CA ASN A 88 -54.65 22.87 -25.97
C ASN A 88 -55.78 23.60 -26.73
N SER A 89 -56.73 22.85 -27.28
CA SER A 89 -57.87 23.42 -28.02
C SER A 89 -59.12 23.56 -27.15
N ASN A 90 -59.66 24.79 -27.08
CA ASN A 90 -60.82 25.17 -26.27
C ASN A 90 -60.68 24.85 -24.76
N GLN A 91 -59.46 24.58 -24.31
CA GLN A 91 -59.07 24.21 -22.95
C GLN A 91 -57.79 24.98 -22.61
N GLY A 92 -57.47 25.17 -21.33
CA GLY A 92 -56.26 25.91 -20.94
C GLY A 92 -54.97 25.19 -21.34
N ASN A 93 -53.97 25.92 -21.82
CA ASN A 93 -52.61 25.40 -22.00
C ASN A 93 -52.04 24.90 -20.67
N ARG A 94 -51.08 23.97 -20.73
CA ARG A 94 -50.41 23.40 -19.55
C ARG A 94 -48.91 23.59 -19.66
N VAL A 95 -48.28 23.78 -18.51
CA VAL A 95 -46.84 23.62 -18.32
C VAL A 95 -46.70 22.43 -17.38
N TRP A 96 -45.78 21.53 -17.69
CA TRP A 96 -45.35 20.43 -16.84
C TRP A 96 -43.87 20.68 -16.56
N LEU A 97 -43.53 20.81 -15.27
CA LEU A 97 -42.14 20.86 -14.85
C LEU A 97 -41.64 19.42 -14.71
N ASN A 98 -40.41 19.16 -15.14
CA ASN A 98 -39.76 17.86 -14.98
C ASN A 98 -38.77 17.96 -13.81
N GLU A 99 -39.16 17.47 -12.64
CA GLU A 99 -38.36 17.66 -11.43
C GLU A 99 -37.66 16.35 -11.06
N ALA A 100 -36.53 16.06 -11.72
CA ALA A 100 -35.67 14.95 -11.35
C ALA A 100 -34.82 15.32 -10.12
N PRO A 101 -34.43 14.37 -9.25
CA PRO A 101 -33.50 14.67 -8.18
C PRO A 101 -32.11 15.06 -8.72
N PRO A 102 -31.35 15.94 -8.06
CA PRO A 102 -29.93 16.10 -8.36
C PRO A 102 -29.19 14.80 -8.07
N ARG A 103 -28.32 14.37 -8.99
CA ARG A 103 -27.47 13.17 -8.87
C ARG A 103 -26.00 13.55 -8.84
N VAL A 104 -25.15 12.71 -8.26
CA VAL A 104 -23.70 12.79 -8.43
C VAL A 104 -23.32 12.07 -9.72
N THR A 105 -22.65 12.78 -10.63
CA THR A 105 -22.31 12.29 -11.99
C THR A 105 -20.85 11.87 -12.13
N ASP A 106 -19.96 12.38 -11.28
CA ASP A 106 -18.55 11.99 -11.21
C ASP A 106 -18.04 12.11 -9.78
N VAL A 107 -17.14 11.20 -9.40
CA VAL A 107 -16.26 11.33 -8.23
C VAL A 107 -14.84 11.43 -8.75
N LEU A 108 -14.16 12.55 -8.52
CA LEU A 108 -12.78 12.75 -8.99
C LEU A 108 -11.81 13.07 -7.87
N VAL A 109 -10.56 12.74 -8.09
CA VAL A 109 -9.43 13.12 -7.22
C VAL A 109 -8.44 14.00 -7.96
N ALA A 110 -7.79 14.93 -7.26
CA ALA A 110 -6.71 15.72 -7.81
C ALA A 110 -5.59 15.98 -6.80
N GLY A 111 -4.40 16.35 -7.29
CA GLY A 111 -3.32 16.90 -6.49
C GLY A 111 -3.15 18.40 -6.77
N THR A 112 -3.17 19.23 -5.73
CA THR A 112 -2.95 20.71 -5.84
C THR A 112 -1.60 21.10 -6.45
N SER A 113 -0.65 20.17 -6.56
CA SER A 113 0.67 20.36 -7.17
C SER A 113 0.77 19.84 -8.61
N TRP A 114 -0.24 19.13 -9.11
CA TRP A 114 -0.20 18.52 -10.45
C TRP A 114 -0.22 19.58 -11.55
N THR A 115 0.51 19.31 -12.64
CA THR A 115 0.61 20.26 -13.76
C THR A 115 -0.57 20.13 -14.71
N ALA A 116 -0.87 21.22 -15.43
CA ALA A 116 -1.92 21.21 -16.45
C ALA A 116 -1.69 20.11 -17.51
N SER A 117 -0.44 19.86 -17.92
CA SER A 117 -0.08 18.80 -18.85
C SER A 117 -0.37 17.38 -18.33
N PHE A 118 -0.23 17.15 -17.02
CA PHE A 118 -0.63 15.89 -16.40
C PHE A 118 -2.15 15.75 -16.35
N LEU A 119 -2.87 16.81 -15.94
CA LEU A 119 -4.33 16.85 -15.94
C LEU A 119 -4.92 16.63 -17.34
N ASP A 120 -4.36 17.28 -18.37
CA ASP A 120 -4.73 17.11 -19.78
C ASP A 120 -4.45 15.68 -20.29
N ALA A 121 -3.49 14.97 -19.67
CA ALA A 121 -3.15 13.59 -20.03
C ALA A 121 -4.00 12.54 -19.28
N LEU A 122 -4.62 12.88 -18.14
CA LEU A 122 -5.65 12.05 -17.49
C LEU A 122 -6.86 11.86 -18.39
N GLU A 123 -7.12 12.81 -19.31
CA GLU A 123 -8.22 12.74 -20.27
C GLU A 123 -7.89 13.50 -21.59
N PRO A 124 -7.24 12.85 -22.58
CA PRO A 124 -6.83 13.52 -23.82
C PRO A 124 -8.02 13.92 -24.72
N GLU A 125 -8.34 15.22 -24.71
CA GLU A 125 -9.34 15.94 -25.53
C GLU A 125 -10.70 15.24 -25.74
N GLY A 126 -11.49 15.17 -24.65
CA GLY A 126 -12.95 15.07 -24.66
C GLY A 126 -13.66 16.41 -24.39
N ALA A 127 -14.98 16.46 -24.58
CA ALA A 127 -15.78 17.68 -24.40
C ALA A 127 -16.11 17.98 -22.92
N GLY A 128 -15.10 18.25 -22.10
CA GLY A 128 -15.31 18.61 -20.68
C GLY A 128 -14.07 18.71 -19.79
N GLY A 129 -12.88 18.85 -20.39
CA GLY A 129 -11.54 18.68 -19.77
C GLY A 129 -11.46 18.88 -18.26
N THR A 130 -11.02 17.85 -17.55
CA THR A 130 -11.34 17.65 -16.14
C THR A 130 -10.22 18.08 -15.18
N ARG A 131 -10.59 18.49 -13.96
CA ARG A 131 -9.66 19.02 -12.95
C ARG A 131 -8.83 17.96 -12.20
N GLY A 132 -8.99 16.70 -12.55
CA GLY A 132 -8.48 15.54 -11.81
C GLY A 132 -8.95 14.25 -12.44
N HIS A 133 -8.52 13.12 -11.88
CA HIS A 133 -8.87 11.79 -12.38
C HIS A 133 -10.28 11.40 -11.93
N SER A 134 -11.19 11.10 -12.85
CA SER A 134 -12.49 10.52 -12.50
C SER A 134 -12.30 9.06 -12.12
N ILE A 135 -12.72 8.70 -10.91
CA ILE A 135 -12.59 7.34 -10.39
C ILE A 135 -13.64 6.49 -11.11
N PRO A 136 -13.25 5.41 -11.81
CA PRO A 136 -14.18 4.57 -12.55
C PRO A 136 -15.15 3.84 -11.61
N ASP A 137 -16.20 3.28 -12.20
CA ASP A 137 -17.19 2.49 -11.49
C ASP A 137 -16.98 0.97 -11.72
N GLY A 138 -17.89 0.16 -11.19
CA GLY A 138 -17.91 -1.28 -11.41
C GLY A 138 -16.64 -1.99 -10.91
N PRO A 139 -16.14 -3.01 -11.66
CA PRO A 139 -14.96 -3.78 -11.26
C PRO A 139 -13.64 -2.99 -11.21
N ALA A 140 -13.59 -1.78 -11.78
CA ALA A 140 -12.40 -0.95 -11.81
C ALA A 140 -12.35 0.10 -10.68
N GLN A 141 -13.45 0.28 -9.94
CA GLN A 141 -13.59 1.28 -8.87
C GLN A 141 -12.54 1.16 -7.76
N LEU A 142 -12.09 -0.07 -7.49
CA LEU A 142 -11.09 -0.40 -6.48
C LEU A 142 -9.71 -0.71 -7.11
N VAL A 143 -9.46 -0.25 -8.35
CA VAL A 143 -8.08 -0.18 -8.85
C VAL A 143 -7.38 0.96 -8.10
N PRO A 144 -6.30 0.69 -7.35
CA PRO A 144 -5.68 1.70 -6.50
C PRO A 144 -5.10 2.85 -7.32
N LEU A 145 -5.23 4.06 -6.79
CA LEU A 145 -4.71 5.27 -7.44
C LEU A 145 -3.18 5.35 -7.22
N PRO A 146 -2.34 5.30 -8.28
CA PRO A 146 -0.89 5.27 -8.17
C PRO A 146 -0.29 6.59 -7.69
N TRP A 147 -1.01 7.70 -7.84
CA TRP A 147 -0.38 9.02 -7.79
C TRP A 147 -0.08 9.49 -6.37
N SER A 148 1.08 10.10 -6.22
CA SER A 148 1.44 10.85 -5.01
C SER A 148 0.87 12.26 -5.07
N GLY A 149 0.67 12.88 -3.90
CA GLY A 149 0.16 14.25 -3.81
C GLY A 149 -1.35 14.40 -3.99
N VAL A 150 -2.11 13.31 -4.14
CA VAL A 150 -3.59 13.35 -4.20
C VAL A 150 -4.13 13.95 -2.90
N ASN A 151 -4.77 15.12 -2.97
CA ASN A 151 -5.23 15.87 -1.81
C ASN A 151 -6.51 16.71 -2.01
N GLU A 152 -7.05 16.77 -3.24
CA GLU A 152 -8.39 17.27 -3.51
C GLU A 152 -9.34 16.12 -3.84
N LEU A 153 -10.57 16.21 -3.36
CA LEU A 153 -11.70 15.36 -3.71
C LEU A 153 -12.79 16.25 -4.33
N ILE A 154 -13.34 15.82 -5.46
CA ILE A 154 -14.28 16.59 -6.28
C ILE A 154 -15.53 15.73 -6.51
N LEU A 155 -16.70 16.28 -6.21
CA LEU A 155 -17.99 15.70 -6.61
C LEU A 155 -18.64 16.60 -7.65
N ARG A 156 -19.05 16.02 -8.79
CA ARG A 156 -19.90 16.70 -9.77
C ARG A 156 -21.35 16.32 -9.59
N PHE A 157 -22.23 17.28 -9.83
CA PHE A 157 -23.67 17.11 -9.73
C PHE A 157 -24.33 17.39 -11.08
N SER A 158 -25.41 16.67 -11.40
CA SER A 158 -26.20 16.88 -12.62
C SER A 158 -26.73 18.32 -12.72
N LYS A 159 -27.10 18.90 -11.57
CA LYS A 159 -27.54 20.30 -11.43
C LYS A 159 -27.06 20.96 -10.14
N PRO A 160 -27.14 22.30 -9.99
CA PRO A 160 -26.60 23.01 -8.83
C PRO A 160 -27.29 22.63 -7.51
N VAL A 161 -26.47 22.28 -6.50
CA VAL A 161 -26.95 21.93 -5.15
C VAL A 161 -26.42 22.88 -4.08
N VAL A 162 -27.20 23.01 -3.00
CA VAL A 162 -26.79 23.65 -1.75
C VAL A 162 -26.00 22.62 -0.94
N ILE A 163 -24.69 22.82 -0.83
CA ILE A 163 -23.75 21.93 -0.15
C ILE A 163 -22.65 22.70 0.58
N ALA A 164 -22.20 22.17 1.71
CA ALA A 164 -21.18 22.73 2.59
C ALA A 164 -20.07 21.71 2.90
N GLN A 165 -18.96 22.20 3.48
CA GLN A 165 -17.80 21.38 3.83
C GLN A 165 -18.16 20.18 4.73
N ASP A 166 -18.97 20.43 5.76
CA ASP A 166 -19.30 19.44 6.80
C ASP A 166 -20.31 18.37 6.34
N ASP A 167 -20.97 18.58 5.20
CA ASP A 167 -21.91 17.60 4.62
C ASP A 167 -21.16 16.37 4.09
N LEU A 168 -19.84 16.45 3.83
CA LEU A 168 -19.03 15.32 3.42
C LEU A 168 -18.22 14.74 4.59
N VAL A 169 -18.24 13.41 4.70
CA VAL A 169 -17.45 12.64 5.65
C VAL A 169 -16.55 11.69 4.85
N LEU A 170 -15.24 11.89 4.95
CA LEU A 170 -14.25 10.99 4.38
C LEU A 170 -13.61 10.15 5.49
N ARG A 171 -13.65 8.83 5.33
CA ARG A 171 -13.08 7.85 6.26
C ARG A 171 -12.03 7.00 5.57
N GLY A 172 -11.00 6.64 6.32
CA GLY A 172 -10.02 5.63 5.95
C GLY A 172 -10.12 4.39 6.83
N THR A 173 -9.38 3.34 6.48
CA THR A 173 -9.07 2.22 7.38
C THR A 173 -7.88 2.56 8.30
N LEU A 174 -6.88 3.32 7.80
CA LEU A 174 -5.75 3.84 8.58
C LEU A 174 -5.87 5.33 8.94
N GLY A 175 -6.70 6.09 8.22
CA GLY A 175 -6.89 7.51 8.49
C GLY A 175 -5.62 8.36 8.25
N PRO A 176 -5.69 9.67 8.56
CA PRO A 176 -4.63 10.63 8.21
C PRO A 176 -3.32 10.45 8.99
N ASN A 177 -3.28 9.60 10.02
CA ASN A 177 -2.09 9.33 10.83
C ASN A 177 -1.39 8.00 10.46
N GLY A 178 -2.01 7.14 9.64
CA GLY A 178 -1.46 5.85 9.23
C GLY A 178 -1.65 4.70 10.23
N PHE A 179 -2.61 4.80 11.16
CA PHE A 179 -2.86 3.79 12.20
C PHE A 179 -4.36 3.49 12.36
N VAL A 180 -4.72 2.21 12.55
CA VAL A 180 -6.11 1.82 12.87
C VAL A 180 -6.47 2.28 14.29
N ASP A 181 -7.17 3.41 14.40
CA ASP A 181 -7.65 3.98 15.67
C ASP A 181 -9.04 4.63 15.57
N ASP A 182 -9.48 5.33 16.62
CA ASP A 182 -10.79 6.01 16.68
C ASP A 182 -10.84 7.29 15.79
N GLU A 183 -9.71 7.74 15.22
CA GLU A 183 -9.55 8.97 14.41
C GLU A 183 -9.44 8.68 12.89
N THR A 184 -10.04 7.59 12.42
CA THR A 184 -10.18 7.19 11.00
C THR A 184 -10.86 8.19 10.04
N ARG A 185 -11.11 9.45 10.45
CA ARG A 185 -11.74 10.49 9.61
C ARG A 185 -10.68 11.46 9.08
N TYR A 186 -10.64 11.65 7.76
CA TYR A 186 -9.87 12.73 7.14
C TYR A 186 -10.54 14.08 7.38
N VAL A 187 -9.74 15.09 7.73
CA VAL A 187 -10.21 16.45 8.01
C VAL A 187 -9.92 17.35 6.83
N PHE A 188 -10.96 17.95 6.25
CA PHE A 188 -10.84 18.94 5.19
C PHE A 188 -10.31 20.27 5.74
N SER A 189 -9.30 20.82 5.07
CA SER A 189 -8.69 22.12 5.38
C SER A 189 -9.25 23.28 4.54
N ASP A 190 -9.87 22.99 3.40
CA ASP A 190 -10.53 23.96 2.53
C ASP A 190 -11.73 23.34 1.80
N PHE A 191 -12.67 24.17 1.37
CA PHE A 191 -13.87 23.79 0.63
C PHE A 191 -14.35 24.92 -0.27
N ARG A 192 -14.75 24.57 -1.49
CA ARG A 192 -15.30 25.51 -2.47
C ARG A 192 -16.28 24.84 -3.43
N THR A 193 -17.24 25.62 -3.93
CA THR A 193 -18.09 25.25 -5.05
C THR A 193 -17.69 26.07 -6.28
N GLU A 194 -17.70 25.45 -7.44
CA GLU A 194 -17.22 26.04 -8.69
C GLU A 194 -17.92 25.43 -9.90
N THR A 195 -17.81 26.12 -11.04
CA THR A 195 -18.28 25.61 -12.34
C THR A 195 -17.16 24.78 -12.96
N GLY A 196 -17.39 23.49 -13.18
CA GLY A 196 -16.48 22.61 -13.90
C GLY A 196 -16.36 22.99 -15.38
N PRO A 197 -15.35 22.51 -16.12
CA PRO A 197 -15.03 23.07 -17.43
C PRO A 197 -16.05 22.82 -18.55
N ALA A 198 -16.99 21.88 -18.36
CA ALA A 198 -18.17 21.70 -19.20
C ALA A 198 -19.37 22.62 -18.86
N GLY A 199 -19.28 23.41 -17.78
CA GLY A 199 -20.40 24.22 -17.26
C GLY A 199 -21.16 23.58 -16.09
N GLY A 200 -20.92 22.31 -15.77
CA GLY A 200 -21.56 21.59 -14.66
C GLY A 200 -21.16 22.13 -13.28
N PHE A 201 -22.02 21.90 -12.28
CA PHE A 201 -21.74 22.29 -10.89
C PHE A 201 -20.86 21.24 -10.21
N GLN A 202 -19.79 21.69 -9.54
CA GLN A 202 -18.93 20.79 -8.78
C GLN A 202 -18.52 21.40 -7.43
N ALA A 203 -18.39 20.52 -6.43
CA ALA A 203 -17.89 20.86 -5.10
C ALA A 203 -16.52 20.22 -4.90
N VAL A 204 -15.58 20.96 -4.32
CA VAL A 204 -14.20 20.52 -4.08
C VAL A 204 -13.84 20.66 -2.62
N TRP A 205 -13.33 19.59 -2.04
CA TRP A 205 -12.77 19.53 -0.69
C TRP A 205 -11.28 19.27 -0.77
N THR A 206 -10.48 19.98 0.02
CA THR A 206 -9.01 19.81 0.05
C THR A 206 -8.58 19.37 1.44
N ILE A 207 -7.75 18.33 1.54
CA ILE A 207 -7.09 17.91 2.79
C ILE A 207 -5.68 18.54 2.90
N PRO A 208 -5.14 18.75 4.12
CA PRO A 208 -3.89 19.51 4.33
C PRO A 208 -2.60 18.77 3.94
N GLY A 209 -2.68 17.49 3.59
CA GLY A 209 -1.59 16.64 3.10
C GLY A 209 -2.11 15.73 1.98
N ALA A 210 -1.32 14.77 1.53
CA ALA A 210 -1.79 13.76 0.57
C ALA A 210 -2.49 12.59 1.30
N PHE A 211 -3.34 11.85 0.58
CA PHE A 211 -3.80 10.53 1.04
C PHE A 211 -2.61 9.56 1.19
N ALA A 212 -2.72 8.65 2.16
CA ALA A 212 -1.79 7.56 2.37
C ALA A 212 -2.24 6.32 1.58
N HIS A 213 -1.49 5.21 1.70
CA HIS A 213 -2.01 3.88 1.39
C HIS A 213 -3.22 3.58 2.28
N ASP A 214 -4.43 3.73 1.73
CA ASP A 214 -5.66 3.57 2.52
C ASP A 214 -6.89 3.22 1.65
N HIS A 215 -7.82 2.53 2.29
CA HIS A 215 -9.17 2.26 1.77
C HIS A 215 -10.08 3.41 2.15
N LEU A 216 -10.51 4.20 1.17
CA LEU A 216 -11.22 5.45 1.41
C LEU A 216 -12.73 5.30 1.13
N LEU A 217 -13.54 5.63 2.13
CA LEU A 217 -14.99 5.70 2.02
C LEU A 217 -15.44 7.15 2.21
N LEU A 218 -15.94 7.76 1.13
CA LEU A 218 -16.60 9.05 1.17
C LEU A 218 -18.11 8.86 1.34
N SER A 219 -18.74 9.68 2.17
CA SER A 219 -20.17 9.64 2.43
C SER A 219 -20.74 11.02 2.69
N LEU A 220 -21.86 11.36 2.03
CA LEU A 220 -22.59 12.59 2.30
C LEU A 220 -23.50 12.38 3.51
N ALA A 221 -23.16 13.04 4.62
CA ALA A 221 -23.80 12.88 5.90
C ALA A 221 -25.24 13.38 5.91
N GLY A 222 -26.17 12.46 5.65
CA GLY A 222 -27.59 12.76 5.67
C GLY A 222 -28.09 13.52 4.45
N VAL A 223 -27.54 13.21 3.26
CA VAL A 223 -28.06 13.43 1.88
C VAL A 223 -29.34 14.26 1.69
N SER A 224 -30.42 13.97 2.42
CA SER A 224 -31.59 14.85 2.64
C SER A 224 -31.30 16.33 2.99
N THR A 225 -30.07 16.67 3.41
CA THR A 225 -29.60 18.03 3.67
C THR A 225 -28.97 18.71 2.45
N VAL A 226 -28.45 17.93 1.50
CA VAL A 226 -27.96 18.40 0.21
C VAL A 226 -29.13 18.40 -0.76
N VAL A 227 -29.58 19.60 -1.13
CA VAL A 227 -30.78 19.82 -1.95
C VAL A 227 -30.45 20.74 -3.12
N ASP A 228 -31.24 20.68 -4.18
CA ASP A 228 -31.21 21.70 -5.24
C ASP A 228 -31.78 23.06 -4.78
N LEU A 229 -31.96 23.98 -5.74
CA LEU A 229 -32.54 25.30 -5.49
C LEU A 229 -34.05 25.30 -5.17
N PHE A 230 -34.74 24.18 -5.43
CA PHE A 230 -36.18 23.99 -5.21
C PHE A 230 -36.48 23.21 -3.93
N GLY A 231 -35.47 22.56 -3.36
CA GLY A 231 -35.53 21.82 -2.09
C GLY A 231 -35.66 20.31 -2.27
N LEU A 232 -35.44 19.78 -3.47
CA LEU A 232 -35.42 18.35 -3.76
C LEU A 232 -34.05 17.77 -3.34
N PRO A 233 -33.99 16.74 -2.48
CA PRO A 233 -32.72 16.17 -2.04
C PRO A 233 -32.05 15.34 -3.12
N VAL A 234 -30.72 15.20 -2.99
CA VAL A 234 -29.91 14.33 -3.85
C VAL A 234 -30.41 12.89 -3.82
N ASP A 235 -30.44 12.26 -5.00
CA ASP A 235 -30.67 10.83 -5.26
C ASP A 235 -29.34 10.09 -5.11
N GLY A 236 -29.17 9.51 -3.94
CA GLY A 236 -27.87 9.28 -3.31
C GLY A 236 -27.48 7.82 -3.15
N GLU A 237 -28.33 6.83 -3.44
CA GLU A 237 -28.33 5.40 -3.01
C GLU A 237 -27.09 4.51 -3.35
N TRP A 238 -25.88 5.04 -3.40
CA TRP A 238 -24.66 4.24 -3.48
C TRP A 238 -24.34 3.54 -2.15
N THR A 239 -24.34 2.21 -2.19
CA THR A 239 -24.24 1.33 -1.00
C THR A 239 -23.16 0.24 -1.13
N ASP A 240 -22.12 0.49 -1.93
CA ASP A 240 -20.78 -0.15 -1.93
C ASP A 240 -20.48 -1.50 -2.63
N GLN A 241 -21.38 -2.16 -3.36
CA GLN A 241 -21.03 -3.42 -4.06
C GLN A 241 -20.92 -3.29 -5.59
N SER A 242 -19.86 -2.55 -5.99
CA SER A 242 -19.48 -2.13 -7.35
C SER A 242 -20.45 -1.14 -8.00
N SER A 243 -20.24 0.14 -7.73
CA SER A 243 -21.09 1.26 -8.15
C SER A 243 -21.32 1.31 -9.68
N ALA A 244 -22.34 2.05 -10.12
CA ALA A 244 -22.47 2.52 -11.49
C ALA A 244 -22.94 3.99 -11.49
N PHE A 245 -22.45 4.80 -12.43
CA PHE A 245 -22.86 6.20 -12.61
C PHE A 245 -24.11 6.33 -13.51
N PRO A 246 -24.94 7.39 -13.33
CA PRO A 246 -24.93 8.37 -12.23
C PRO A 246 -25.47 7.80 -10.91
N SER A 247 -25.43 8.55 -9.80
CA SER A 247 -25.92 8.06 -8.50
C SER A 247 -27.44 7.83 -8.45
N GLY A 248 -27.85 6.92 -7.57
CA GLY A 248 -29.23 6.70 -7.16
C GLY A 248 -30.13 5.95 -8.16
N ASP A 249 -31.44 5.88 -7.87
CA ASP A 249 -32.45 5.21 -8.71
C ASP A 249 -33.42 6.18 -9.41
N GLY A 250 -33.25 7.49 -9.20
CA GLY A 250 -34.13 8.56 -9.67
C GLY A 250 -35.17 8.99 -8.63
N ALA A 251 -35.11 8.48 -7.40
CA ALA A 251 -35.92 8.93 -6.28
C ALA A 251 -35.14 9.88 -5.36
N ALA A 252 -35.74 11.00 -4.97
CA ALA A 252 -35.06 11.96 -4.11
C ALA A 252 -34.85 11.39 -2.69
N GLY A 253 -33.60 11.08 -2.31
CA GLY A 253 -33.26 10.45 -1.03
C GLY A 253 -31.99 9.57 -1.09
N GLY A 254 -31.84 8.69 -0.11
CA GLY A 254 -30.82 7.62 -0.16
C GLY A 254 -29.41 7.98 0.33
N ASP A 255 -28.82 7.08 1.12
CA ASP A 255 -27.46 7.30 1.65
C ASP A 255 -26.41 7.17 0.55
N PHE A 256 -25.62 8.24 0.37
CA PHE A 256 -24.46 8.27 -0.51
C PHE A 256 -23.21 7.79 0.22
N ALA A 257 -22.67 6.66 -0.25
CA ALA A 257 -21.38 6.11 0.15
C ALA A 257 -20.66 5.50 -1.06
N PHE A 258 -19.44 5.97 -1.36
CA PHE A 258 -18.65 5.45 -2.48
C PHE A 258 -17.20 5.23 -2.03
N GLY A 259 -16.68 4.05 -2.40
CA GLY A 259 -15.34 3.59 -2.05
C GLY A 259 -14.35 3.88 -3.17
N PHE A 260 -13.11 4.16 -2.79
CA PHE A 260 -11.97 4.22 -3.69
C PHE A 260 -10.69 3.92 -2.92
N GLU A 261 -9.63 3.53 -3.62
CA GLU A 261 -8.37 3.11 -3.02
C GLU A 261 -7.24 4.00 -3.50
N VAL A 262 -6.32 4.39 -2.60
CA VAL A 262 -5.13 5.18 -2.96
C VAL A 262 -3.91 4.42 -2.50
N ALA A 263 -3.00 4.09 -3.41
CA ALA A 263 -1.76 3.39 -3.12
C ALA A 263 -0.58 4.09 -3.84
N PRO A 264 0.01 5.15 -3.25
CA PRO A 264 0.99 5.97 -3.95
C PRO A 264 2.24 5.18 -4.37
N ALA A 265 2.43 5.06 -5.69
CA ALA A 265 3.42 4.27 -6.44
C ALA A 265 3.11 2.78 -6.68
N ASP A 266 1.87 2.33 -6.45
CA ASP A 266 1.32 1.07 -7.01
C ASP A 266 0.86 1.33 -8.46
N VAL A 267 1.70 0.99 -9.43
CA VAL A 267 1.57 1.28 -10.87
C VAL A 267 0.92 0.14 -11.64
N ASP A 268 1.02 -1.11 -11.15
CA ASP A 268 0.31 -2.25 -11.76
C ASP A 268 -1.06 -2.55 -11.13
N GLY A 269 -1.40 -1.92 -10.02
CA GLY A 269 -2.73 -1.85 -9.42
C GLY A 269 -3.06 -3.05 -8.53
N ASP A 270 -2.06 -3.66 -7.89
CA ASP A 270 -2.21 -4.87 -7.07
C ASP A 270 -2.50 -4.58 -5.58
N GLY A 271 -2.56 -3.30 -5.19
CA GLY A 271 -2.73 -2.83 -3.81
C GLY A 271 -1.41 -2.50 -3.10
N ALA A 272 -0.27 -2.66 -3.78
CA ALA A 272 1.05 -2.61 -3.18
C ALA A 272 2.07 -1.78 -3.97
N SER A 273 2.72 -0.83 -3.29
CA SER A 273 3.92 -0.19 -3.85
C SER A 273 5.11 -1.12 -3.67
N SER A 274 5.30 -1.97 -4.66
CA SER A 274 6.11 -3.17 -4.63
C SER A 274 7.33 -3.05 -5.54
N ILE A 275 7.98 -4.18 -5.78
CA ILE A 275 9.04 -4.29 -6.79
C ILE A 275 8.49 -4.31 -8.23
N PHE A 276 7.25 -4.74 -8.45
CA PHE A 276 6.71 -4.98 -9.78
C PHE A 276 6.48 -3.68 -10.57
N ASP A 277 6.13 -2.60 -9.86
CA ASP A 277 5.96 -1.21 -10.35
C ASP A 277 7.19 -0.62 -11.06
N ILE A 278 8.38 -1.10 -10.72
CA ILE A 278 9.63 -0.60 -11.33
C ILE A 278 9.62 -0.84 -12.84
N ARG A 279 8.98 -1.91 -13.32
CA ARG A 279 8.96 -2.24 -14.75
C ARG A 279 8.13 -1.23 -15.55
N PRO A 280 6.84 -0.97 -15.24
CA PRO A 280 6.08 0.14 -15.84
C PRO A 280 6.82 1.48 -15.84
N LEU A 281 7.37 1.90 -14.69
CA LEU A 281 8.14 3.14 -14.55
C LEU A 281 9.33 3.22 -15.50
N ARG A 282 10.19 2.19 -15.50
CA ARG A 282 11.37 2.13 -16.36
C ARG A 282 11.00 2.13 -17.84
N ASP A 283 9.94 1.42 -18.21
CA ASP A 283 9.53 1.26 -19.60
C ASP A 283 8.93 2.58 -20.17
N ALA A 284 8.50 3.51 -19.30
CA ALA A 284 8.07 4.87 -19.63
C ALA A 284 9.11 5.98 -19.35
N GLN A 285 10.28 5.67 -18.79
CA GLN A 285 11.28 6.66 -18.36
C GLN A 285 11.70 7.63 -19.48
N GLY A 286 11.64 8.94 -19.19
CA GLY A 286 12.01 10.01 -20.11
C GLY A 286 10.93 10.33 -21.15
N SER A 287 9.68 9.95 -20.90
CA SER A 287 8.52 10.36 -21.67
C SER A 287 7.82 11.57 -21.03
N ASP A 288 7.28 12.45 -21.89
CA ASP A 288 6.50 13.62 -21.48
C ASP A 288 5.00 13.39 -21.80
N ALA A 289 4.12 14.01 -21.02
CA ALA A 289 2.68 13.99 -21.24
C ALA A 289 2.32 14.35 -22.70
N GLY A 290 1.45 13.54 -23.31
CA GLY A 290 1.06 13.66 -24.72
C GLY A 290 2.06 13.10 -25.75
N GLN A 291 3.21 12.55 -25.34
CA GLN A 291 4.14 11.84 -26.24
C GLN A 291 3.83 10.34 -26.35
N PRO A 292 4.13 9.68 -27.50
CA PRO A 292 4.02 8.23 -27.62
C PRO A 292 4.96 7.51 -26.63
N GLY A 293 4.38 6.63 -25.80
CA GLY A 293 5.13 5.89 -24.77
C GLY A 293 5.04 6.49 -23.37
N TYR A 294 4.37 7.64 -23.20
CA TYR A 294 3.98 8.14 -21.89
C TYR A 294 2.96 7.22 -21.23
N LEU A 295 3.22 6.81 -19.99
CA LEU A 295 2.32 6.05 -19.14
C LEU A 295 1.94 6.92 -17.95
N ILE A 296 0.68 7.32 -17.87
CA ILE A 296 0.22 8.27 -16.85
C ILE A 296 0.29 7.71 -15.43
N VAL A 297 0.09 6.40 -15.27
CA VAL A 297 0.27 5.69 -14.00
C VAL A 297 1.73 5.67 -13.52
N ALA A 298 2.69 5.97 -14.40
CA ALA A 298 4.12 6.07 -14.08
C ALA A 298 4.59 7.51 -13.81
N ASP A 299 3.77 8.53 -14.09
CA ASP A 299 4.01 9.92 -13.69
C ASP A 299 3.43 10.11 -12.28
N LEU A 300 4.17 9.64 -11.29
CA LEU A 300 3.74 9.49 -9.91
C LEU A 300 3.64 10.81 -9.16
N ASN A 301 4.40 11.83 -9.55
CA ASN A 301 4.32 13.16 -8.92
C ASN A 301 3.32 14.10 -9.62
N GLY A 302 2.82 13.73 -10.79
CA GLY A 302 1.91 14.53 -11.60
C GLY A 302 2.59 15.76 -12.21
N ASP A 303 3.91 15.72 -12.45
CA ASP A 303 4.66 16.85 -13.02
C ASP A 303 4.55 16.94 -14.54
N GLY A 304 4.13 15.86 -15.20
CA GLY A 304 3.97 15.76 -16.65
C GLY A 304 5.13 15.07 -17.37
N THR A 305 6.14 14.55 -16.65
CA THR A 305 7.33 13.90 -17.21
C THR A 305 7.75 12.70 -16.36
N VAL A 306 7.74 11.47 -16.91
CA VAL A 306 8.21 10.28 -16.16
C VAL A 306 9.74 10.33 -15.99
N ASN A 307 10.24 10.57 -14.79
CA ASN A 307 11.65 10.82 -14.51
C ASN A 307 12.15 10.25 -13.16
N ASP A 308 13.38 10.63 -12.77
CA ASP A 308 13.98 10.19 -11.50
C ASP A 308 13.18 10.63 -10.26
N GLN A 309 12.30 11.64 -10.37
CA GLN A 309 11.38 12.06 -9.31
C GLN A 309 10.30 11.00 -9.03
N ASP A 310 9.74 10.35 -10.05
CA ASP A 310 8.76 9.27 -9.90
C ASP A 310 9.42 8.03 -9.32
N ALA A 311 10.63 7.71 -9.78
CA ALA A 311 11.46 6.70 -9.16
C ALA A 311 11.81 7.03 -7.69
N ASN A 312 11.81 8.30 -7.28
CA ASN A 312 11.94 8.69 -5.88
C ASN A 312 10.61 8.56 -5.10
N ALA A 313 9.46 8.80 -5.74
CA ALA A 313 8.15 8.54 -5.14
C ALA A 313 8.01 7.05 -4.78
N LEU A 314 8.27 6.15 -5.73
CA LEU A 314 8.27 4.70 -5.46
C LEU A 314 9.28 4.31 -4.38
N ARG A 315 10.51 4.88 -4.38
CA ARG A 315 11.48 4.60 -3.30
C ARG A 315 11.02 5.06 -1.92
N ALA A 316 10.17 6.08 -1.83
CA ALA A 316 9.63 6.59 -0.57
C ALA A 316 8.45 5.75 -0.04
N THR A 317 7.80 4.98 -0.91
CA THR A 317 6.64 4.14 -0.57
C THR A 317 6.88 2.64 -0.72
N LEU A 318 8.05 2.22 -1.21
CA LEU A 318 8.40 0.81 -1.40
C LEU A 318 8.14 -0.03 -0.14
N GLY A 319 7.30 -1.06 -0.28
CA GLY A 319 6.89 -1.92 0.81
C GLY A 319 5.71 -1.40 1.64
N ARG A 320 5.01 -0.35 1.19
CA ARG A 320 3.70 0.07 1.70
C ARG A 320 2.59 -0.47 0.83
N ALA A 321 1.53 -0.91 1.48
CA ALA A 321 0.36 -1.50 0.87
C ALA A 321 -0.91 -0.90 1.43
N LEU A 322 -2.00 -1.11 0.72
CA LEU A 322 -3.33 -0.95 1.26
C LEU A 322 -3.54 -1.84 2.51
N PRO A 323 -4.36 -1.40 3.48
CA PRO A 323 -4.60 -2.18 4.70
C PRO A 323 -5.30 -3.52 4.44
N ASP A 324 -4.90 -4.57 5.17
CA ASP A 324 -5.51 -5.91 5.10
C ASP A 324 -7.00 -5.93 5.47
N ALA A 325 -7.42 -4.95 6.27
CA ALA A 325 -8.83 -4.69 6.52
C ALA A 325 -9.40 -3.92 5.32
N SER A 326 -10.23 -4.61 4.53
CA SER A 326 -11.15 -4.02 3.55
C SER A 326 -11.82 -2.75 4.11
N PRO A 327 -12.28 -1.81 3.25
CA PRO A 327 -13.09 -0.68 3.70
C PRO A 327 -14.19 -1.16 4.65
N PRO A 328 -14.44 -0.48 5.79
CA PRO A 328 -14.93 -1.12 7.01
C PRO A 328 -16.32 -1.80 6.86
N GLN A 329 -16.28 -3.11 6.56
CA GLN A 329 -17.43 -4.02 6.60
C GLN A 329 -17.34 -5.01 7.78
N ARG A 330 -18.48 -5.58 8.18
CA ARG A 330 -18.60 -6.34 9.43
C ARG A 330 -17.79 -7.65 9.42
N ALA A 331 -16.96 -7.82 10.45
CA ALA A 331 -15.85 -8.78 10.50
C ALA A 331 -16.19 -10.29 10.47
N SER A 332 -15.35 -11.04 9.75
CA SER A 332 -14.81 -12.38 10.06
C SER A 332 -13.58 -12.66 9.16
N GLY A 333 -12.64 -13.58 9.40
CA GLY A 333 -12.42 -14.52 10.51
C GLY A 333 -11.40 -15.63 10.14
N GLN A 334 -10.15 -15.55 10.59
CA GLN A 334 -9.03 -16.41 10.13
C GLN A 334 -9.00 -17.86 10.68
N GLY A 335 -8.39 -18.77 9.89
CA GLY A 335 -7.83 -20.04 10.37
C GLY A 335 -7.54 -21.07 9.27
N GLY A 336 -6.27 -21.44 9.06
CA GLY A 336 -5.81 -22.45 8.10
C GLY A 336 -4.44 -23.05 8.47
N SER A 337 -4.08 -24.20 7.87
CA SER A 337 -2.79 -24.90 8.04
C SER A 337 -1.96 -24.75 6.76
N PHE A 338 -0.63 -24.72 6.88
CA PHE A 338 0.31 -24.51 5.76
C PHE A 338 1.25 -25.72 5.57
N ASP A 339 1.73 -25.94 4.34
CA ASP A 339 2.59 -27.09 3.94
C ASP A 339 4.11 -26.75 3.90
N TYR A 340 4.48 -25.53 4.30
CA TYR A 340 5.85 -25.00 4.28
C TYR A 340 6.10 -24.19 5.54
N THR A 341 7.31 -24.20 6.08
CA THR A 341 7.66 -23.46 7.30
C THR A 341 8.93 -22.62 7.10
N ILE A 342 8.89 -21.35 7.53
CA ILE A 342 10.06 -20.48 7.58
C ILE A 342 10.60 -20.52 9.01
N THR A 343 11.87 -20.89 9.17
CA THR A 343 12.50 -21.12 10.48
C THR A 343 13.93 -20.57 10.50
N GLY A 344 14.61 -20.66 11.64
CA GLY A 344 16.02 -20.33 11.77
C GLY A 344 16.63 -20.92 13.04
N ASN A 345 17.96 -20.94 13.12
CA ASN A 345 18.63 -21.48 14.29
C ASN A 345 18.76 -20.43 15.41
N ASP A 346 18.22 -20.78 16.57
CA ASP A 346 18.43 -20.10 17.84
C ASP A 346 19.90 -19.86 18.16
N ARG A 347 20.21 -18.68 18.73
CA ARG A 347 21.56 -18.29 19.16
C ARG A 347 21.55 -17.78 20.58
N VAL A 348 22.45 -18.31 21.39
CA VAL A 348 22.80 -17.75 22.70
C VAL A 348 24.13 -16.99 22.58
N VAL A 349 24.30 -15.87 23.27
CA VAL A 349 25.54 -15.08 23.32
C VAL A 349 25.76 -14.48 24.72
N THR A 350 27.01 -14.23 25.10
CA THR A 350 27.35 -13.57 26.37
C THR A 350 27.48 -12.06 26.20
N THR A 351 27.05 -11.29 27.22
CA THR A 351 26.99 -9.83 27.14
C THR A 351 28.39 -9.20 27.06
N PRO A 352 28.65 -8.31 26.09
CA PRO A 352 29.95 -7.68 25.91
C PRO A 352 30.45 -6.94 27.15
N GLN A 353 31.67 -7.27 27.58
CA GLN A 353 32.33 -6.58 28.69
C GLN A 353 32.99 -5.27 28.25
N THR A 354 33.52 -5.23 27.01
CA THR A 354 34.11 -4.03 26.40
C THR A 354 33.92 -4.05 24.88
N GLY A 355 33.36 -2.98 24.31
CA GLY A 355 33.10 -2.88 22.87
C GLY A 355 31.81 -3.61 22.42
N VAL A 356 31.34 -3.29 21.22
CA VAL A 356 30.14 -3.89 20.63
C VAL A 356 30.47 -5.26 20.04
N ALA A 357 29.65 -6.28 20.31
CA ALA A 357 29.76 -7.58 19.64
C ALA A 357 28.93 -7.62 18.36
N THR A 358 29.40 -8.40 17.38
CA THR A 358 28.74 -8.64 16.09
C THR A 358 28.37 -10.11 15.98
N GLY A 359 27.19 -10.43 15.46
CA GLY A 359 26.80 -11.80 15.11
C GLY A 359 25.88 -11.85 13.90
N SER A 360 25.48 -13.05 13.50
CA SER A 360 24.47 -13.23 12.45
C SER A 360 23.68 -14.54 12.61
N MET A 361 22.47 -14.56 12.05
CA MET A 361 21.59 -15.71 11.92
C MET A 361 21.20 -15.89 10.47
N ASP A 362 20.97 -17.14 10.08
CA ASP A 362 20.40 -17.47 8.78
C ASP A 362 18.94 -17.90 9.02
N ILE A 363 18.05 -17.34 8.21
CA ILE A 363 16.65 -17.72 8.09
C ILE A 363 16.53 -18.65 6.89
N VAL A 364 15.86 -19.78 7.07
CA VAL A 364 15.78 -20.89 6.11
C VAL A 364 14.32 -21.23 5.78
N LEU A 365 14.12 -21.83 4.61
CA LEU A 365 12.86 -22.44 4.21
C LEU A 365 12.93 -23.96 4.47
N ASP A 366 11.95 -24.49 5.18
CA ASP A 366 11.74 -25.92 5.47
C ASP A 366 10.49 -26.39 4.71
N THR A 367 10.54 -27.57 4.08
CA THR A 367 9.42 -28.11 3.31
C THR A 367 8.94 -29.44 3.90
N ASP A 368 7.64 -29.53 4.24
CA ASP A 368 7.06 -30.65 5.01
C ASP A 368 7.27 -32.06 4.38
N ASN A 369 7.65 -32.10 3.10
CA ASN A 369 7.90 -33.31 2.32
C ASN A 369 9.37 -33.48 1.84
N GLY A 370 10.26 -32.54 2.17
CA GLY A 370 11.67 -32.52 1.75
C GLY A 370 11.89 -32.33 0.25
N ALA A 371 10.90 -31.80 -0.49
CA ALA A 371 11.02 -31.47 -1.91
C ALA A 371 11.50 -30.01 -2.11
N PRO A 372 12.26 -29.74 -3.18
CA PRO A 372 12.69 -28.37 -3.48
C PRO A 372 11.54 -27.51 -4.02
N LEU A 373 11.63 -26.19 -3.80
CA LEU A 373 10.69 -25.17 -4.25
C LEU A 373 11.38 -24.20 -5.23
N ASP A 374 10.84 -24.04 -6.44
CA ASP A 374 11.30 -23.03 -7.39
C ASP A 374 10.68 -21.66 -7.07
N LEU A 375 11.49 -20.67 -6.70
CA LEU A 375 11.06 -19.29 -6.42
C LEU A 375 11.42 -18.34 -7.57
N TYR A 376 10.48 -17.46 -7.95
CA TYR A 376 10.65 -16.52 -9.06
C TYR A 376 10.94 -15.10 -8.59
N ASN A 377 10.19 -14.62 -7.60
CA ASN A 377 10.40 -13.37 -6.87
C ASN A 377 10.05 -13.64 -5.40
N TYR A 378 10.70 -13.00 -4.44
CA TYR A 378 10.29 -13.12 -3.04
C TYR A 378 10.60 -11.87 -2.21
N SER A 379 9.67 -11.57 -1.31
CA SER A 379 9.75 -10.54 -0.29
C SER A 379 10.10 -11.19 1.04
N PHE A 380 10.96 -10.58 1.85
CA PHE A 380 11.29 -11.11 3.17
C PHE A 380 11.39 -9.99 4.20
N ARG A 381 10.68 -10.09 5.32
CA ARG A 381 10.73 -9.07 6.38
C ARG A 381 10.99 -9.69 7.74
N THR A 382 12.01 -9.17 8.41
CA THR A 382 12.36 -9.50 9.80
C THR A 382 12.15 -8.29 10.69
N ARG A 383 11.71 -8.52 11.92
CA ARG A 383 11.69 -7.54 13.02
C ARG A 383 12.46 -8.15 14.19
N ILE A 384 13.06 -7.31 15.05
CA ILE A 384 13.62 -7.76 16.32
C ILE A 384 12.78 -7.25 17.47
N ASP A 385 12.27 -8.15 18.31
CA ASP A 385 11.49 -7.83 19.51
C ASP A 385 12.24 -8.26 20.76
N GLY A 386 12.32 -7.38 21.76
CA GLY A 386 13.03 -7.68 23.01
C GLY A 386 13.39 -6.44 23.83
N PRO A 387 14.01 -6.64 25.01
CA PRO A 387 14.26 -5.57 25.98
C PRO A 387 15.34 -4.58 25.52
N GLY A 388 14.90 -3.46 24.96
CA GLY A 388 15.79 -2.50 24.30
C GLY A 388 16.24 -2.99 22.92
N ALA A 389 15.38 -3.73 22.21
CA ALA A 389 15.51 -3.90 20.77
C ALA A 389 15.66 -2.51 20.09
N GLY A 390 16.61 -2.40 19.17
CA GLY A 390 17.01 -1.15 18.52
C GLY A 390 17.98 -0.25 19.29
N THR A 391 18.23 -0.50 20.59
CA THR A 391 19.21 0.27 21.37
C THR A 391 20.32 -0.60 21.97
N ASN A 392 19.94 -1.72 22.58
CA ASN A 392 20.83 -2.69 23.23
C ASN A 392 21.27 -3.78 22.24
N VAL A 393 20.34 -4.21 21.39
CA VAL A 393 20.58 -5.10 20.26
C VAL A 393 19.97 -4.47 19.02
N LEU A 394 20.75 -4.38 17.94
CA LEU A 394 20.34 -3.74 16.68
C LEU A 394 20.56 -4.70 15.51
N LEU A 395 19.65 -4.70 14.53
CA LEU A 395 19.92 -5.31 13.23
C LEU A 395 20.70 -4.32 12.35
N THR A 396 21.66 -4.81 11.55
CA THR A 396 22.62 -3.95 10.82
C THR A 396 22.93 -4.42 9.39
N GLY A 397 21.90 -4.82 8.65
CA GLY A 397 22.02 -5.46 7.34
C GLY A 397 22.36 -6.95 7.42
N GLY A 398 22.82 -7.52 6.32
CA GLY A 398 23.04 -8.95 6.16
C GLY A 398 23.90 -9.29 4.94
N GLY A 399 24.16 -10.58 4.73
CA GLY A 399 24.88 -11.09 3.56
C GLY A 399 24.15 -12.30 2.96
N GLU A 400 24.88 -13.12 2.21
CA GLU A 400 24.37 -14.41 1.74
C GLU A 400 24.32 -15.41 2.92
N ALA A 401 23.23 -16.19 3.02
CA ALA A 401 23.07 -17.25 4.02
C ALA A 401 23.93 -18.49 3.68
N VAL A 402 24.24 -19.33 4.65
CA VAL A 402 24.87 -20.64 4.38
C VAL A 402 23.88 -21.48 3.57
N ASN A 403 24.37 -22.17 2.55
CA ASN A 403 23.58 -22.99 1.63
C ASN A 403 22.47 -22.23 0.88
N ALA A 404 22.54 -20.90 0.79
CA ALA A 404 21.71 -20.17 -0.17
C ALA A 404 22.06 -20.61 -1.61
N PRO A 405 21.07 -20.79 -2.50
CA PRO A 405 21.35 -21.09 -3.91
C PRO A 405 22.11 -19.92 -4.55
N ALA A 406 23.06 -20.22 -5.44
CA ALA A 406 24.08 -19.29 -5.95
C ALA A 406 23.55 -18.09 -6.77
N ALA A 407 22.24 -18.01 -7.02
CA ALA A 407 21.57 -16.86 -7.61
C ALA A 407 21.20 -15.78 -6.57
N THR A 408 21.23 -16.13 -5.28
CA THR A 408 20.98 -15.22 -4.16
C THR A 408 22.19 -14.33 -3.93
N ILE A 409 22.44 -13.41 -4.86
CA ILE A 409 23.31 -12.26 -4.62
C ILE A 409 22.41 -11.10 -4.20
N PRO A 410 22.28 -10.80 -2.90
CA PRO A 410 21.92 -9.45 -2.50
C PRO A 410 23.02 -8.56 -3.05
N GLY A 411 22.70 -7.79 -4.10
CA GLY A 411 23.61 -6.80 -4.64
C GLY A 411 24.06 -5.93 -3.47
N LEU A 412 25.38 -5.94 -3.20
CA LEU A 412 26.00 -5.43 -1.97
C LEU A 412 25.18 -4.30 -1.36
N LEU A 413 24.65 -4.53 -0.14
CA LEU A 413 24.15 -3.47 0.73
C LEU A 413 25.28 -2.44 0.90
N ASN A 414 25.34 -1.50 -0.04
CA ASN A 414 26.31 -0.44 -0.03
C ASN A 414 26.01 0.47 1.17
N ALA A 415 26.87 1.45 1.47
CA ALA A 415 26.75 2.27 2.68
C ALA A 415 25.48 3.18 2.77
N SER A 416 24.52 2.96 1.87
CA SER A 416 23.21 3.60 1.74
C SER A 416 22.06 2.60 1.51
N GLY A 417 22.29 1.29 1.62
CA GLY A 417 21.25 0.25 1.51
C GLY A 417 20.18 0.40 2.60
N SER A 418 18.92 0.12 2.25
CA SER A 418 17.74 0.50 3.04
C SER A 418 17.85 0.07 4.51
N LEU A 419 18.07 1.08 5.35
CA LEU A 419 17.95 1.05 6.79
C LEU A 419 16.86 2.08 7.10
N ASP A 420 15.62 1.77 6.72
CA ASP A 420 14.49 2.61 7.14
C ASP A 420 14.34 2.46 8.65
N ARG A 421 14.78 3.50 9.35
CA ARG A 421 14.73 3.60 10.80
C ARG A 421 13.42 4.24 11.20
N LEU A 422 12.31 3.55 10.96
CA LEU A 422 11.11 3.84 11.73
C LEU A 422 11.42 3.63 13.22
N PRO A 423 10.85 4.41 14.15
CA PRO A 423 11.32 4.46 15.54
C PRO A 423 11.22 3.16 16.36
N ARG A 424 10.75 2.04 15.77
CA ARG A 424 10.51 0.74 16.43
C ARG A 424 10.77 -0.50 15.57
N GLU A 425 11.06 -0.38 14.27
CA GLU A 425 11.10 -1.54 13.36
C GLU A 425 12.35 -1.49 12.46
N TYR A 426 12.89 -2.67 12.09
CA TYR A 426 14.18 -2.83 11.39
C TYR A 426 14.02 -3.72 10.15
N TYR A 427 13.48 -3.18 9.06
CA TYR A 427 13.24 -3.95 7.83
C TYR A 427 14.54 -4.32 7.12
N HIS A 428 14.58 -5.53 6.56
CA HIS A 428 15.81 -6.18 6.19
C HIS A 428 15.60 -7.06 4.94
N ALA A 429 16.11 -6.57 3.81
CA ALA A 429 16.18 -7.17 2.47
C ALA A 429 14.90 -7.24 1.59
N THR A 430 15.11 -7.01 0.30
CA THR A 430 14.24 -7.44 -0.81
C THR A 430 15.14 -8.23 -1.77
N ALA A 431 14.66 -9.37 -2.28
CA ALA A 431 15.42 -10.25 -3.17
C ALA A 431 14.99 -10.09 -4.64
N ASN A 432 15.75 -10.71 -5.55
CA ASN A 432 16.17 -10.02 -6.77
C ASN A 432 15.38 -10.36 -8.06
N PHE A 433 15.42 -9.42 -9.00
CA PHE A 433 14.66 -9.35 -10.24
C PHE A 433 15.33 -10.13 -11.38
N THR A 434 15.25 -11.46 -11.40
CA THR A 434 15.80 -12.26 -12.51
C THR A 434 14.73 -13.06 -13.24
N THR A 435 14.81 -13.13 -14.57
CA THR A 435 13.85 -13.86 -15.42
C THR A 435 13.97 -15.38 -15.37
N THR A 436 14.64 -15.92 -14.35
CA THR A 436 14.96 -17.34 -14.20
C THR A 436 14.66 -17.74 -12.76
N PRO A 437 13.91 -18.83 -12.51
CA PRO A 437 13.63 -19.28 -11.16
C PRO A 437 14.89 -19.73 -10.41
N ILE A 438 14.80 -19.63 -9.09
CA ILE A 438 15.80 -20.06 -8.11
C ILE A 438 15.23 -21.26 -7.36
N THR A 439 15.77 -22.45 -7.62
CA THR A 439 15.43 -23.66 -6.86
C THR A 439 16.01 -23.57 -5.44
N MET A 440 15.13 -23.61 -4.44
CA MET A 440 15.45 -23.73 -3.02
C MET A 440 15.33 -25.19 -2.61
N ASP A 441 16.42 -25.80 -2.16
CA ASP A 441 16.36 -27.11 -1.49
C ASP A 441 15.78 -26.98 -0.07
N ASP A 442 15.31 -28.08 0.51
CA ASP A 442 14.90 -28.14 1.91
C ASP A 442 16.03 -27.70 2.86
N GLY A 443 15.72 -26.80 3.80
CA GLY A 443 16.69 -26.16 4.69
C GLY A 443 17.59 -25.10 4.03
N ALA A 444 17.32 -24.68 2.79
CA ALA A 444 18.09 -23.64 2.11
C ALA A 444 17.88 -22.24 2.72
N GLY A 445 18.95 -21.44 2.76
CA GLY A 445 18.93 -20.10 3.35
C GLY A 445 18.24 -19.07 2.47
N LEU A 446 17.17 -18.47 2.98
CA LEU A 446 16.46 -17.32 2.39
C LEU A 446 17.24 -16.01 2.63
N MET A 447 17.71 -15.79 3.86
CA MET A 447 18.36 -14.53 4.26
C MET A 447 19.34 -14.74 5.41
N ARG A 448 20.48 -14.04 5.40
CA ARG A 448 21.27 -13.78 6.61
C ARG A 448 20.91 -12.44 7.24
N VAL A 449 20.60 -12.43 8.52
CA VAL A 449 20.43 -11.23 9.35
C VAL A 449 21.66 -11.04 10.24
N ALA A 450 22.37 -9.91 10.10
CA ALA A 450 23.45 -9.54 11.01
C ALA A 450 22.94 -8.60 12.12
N TYR A 451 23.48 -8.77 13.32
CA TYR A 451 23.11 -8.02 14.52
C TYR A 451 24.33 -7.52 15.31
N LEU A 452 24.13 -6.42 16.03
CA LEU A 452 25.06 -5.86 17.00
C LEU A 452 24.48 -5.98 18.42
N VAL A 453 25.32 -6.35 19.39
CA VAL A 453 25.00 -6.38 20.81
C VAL A 453 25.87 -5.36 21.54
N GLN A 454 25.24 -4.40 22.23
CA GLN A 454 25.93 -3.39 23.04
C GLN A 454 26.43 -3.96 24.38
N PRO A 455 27.49 -3.39 24.98
CA PRO A 455 27.88 -3.70 26.35
C PRO A 455 26.74 -3.57 27.35
N GLY A 456 26.52 -4.60 28.17
CA GLY A 456 25.47 -4.62 29.19
C GLY A 456 24.07 -4.95 28.67
N ALA A 457 23.90 -5.26 27.38
CA ALA A 457 22.64 -5.84 26.88
C ALA A 457 22.37 -7.20 27.54
N LEU A 458 21.12 -7.46 27.92
CA LEU A 458 20.67 -8.73 28.53
C LEU A 458 19.22 -9.03 28.12
N GLY A 459 18.86 -10.31 28.04
CA GLY A 459 17.50 -10.79 27.79
C GLY A 459 17.36 -11.62 26.51
N VAL A 460 16.12 -12.08 26.26
CA VAL A 460 15.75 -12.82 25.04
C VAL A 460 15.16 -11.83 24.03
N TYR A 461 15.59 -11.94 22.78
CA TYR A 461 15.08 -11.21 21.65
C TYR A 461 14.58 -12.23 20.61
N THR A 462 13.44 -12.01 19.97
CA THR A 462 12.97 -12.84 18.85
C THR A 462 13.22 -12.10 17.53
N LEU A 463 13.55 -12.86 16.48
CA LEU A 463 13.59 -12.37 15.10
C LEU A 463 12.27 -12.79 14.43
N ASP A 464 11.22 -12.02 14.69
CA ASP A 464 9.88 -12.28 14.17
C ASP A 464 9.86 -12.03 12.65
N ILE A 465 9.33 -12.99 11.88
CA ILE A 465 9.04 -12.80 10.46
C ILE A 465 7.67 -12.13 10.35
N VAL A 466 7.60 -11.04 9.59
CA VAL A 466 6.32 -10.31 9.42
C VAL A 466 5.48 -11.05 8.37
N THR A 467 4.28 -11.46 8.76
CA THR A 467 3.32 -12.25 7.97
C THR A 467 1.88 -11.89 8.28
N GLY A 468 1.01 -12.02 7.27
CA GLY A 468 -0.43 -11.85 7.40
C GLY A 468 -0.96 -10.48 7.00
N ARG A 469 -0.09 -9.60 6.50
CA ARG A 469 -0.42 -8.30 5.89
C ARG A 469 -0.08 -8.25 4.40
N VAL A 470 -0.64 -7.29 3.67
CA VAL A 470 -0.30 -7.03 2.27
C VAL A 470 1.17 -6.54 2.17
N ILE A 471 1.96 -7.15 1.27
CA ILE A 471 3.44 -7.03 1.15
C ILE A 471 4.25 -7.44 2.37
N ASP A 472 3.76 -8.40 3.16
CA ASP A 472 4.63 -9.06 4.13
C ASP A 472 5.67 -9.98 3.43
N THR A 473 6.23 -10.93 4.17
CA THR A 473 7.03 -11.99 3.58
C THR A 473 6.18 -12.78 2.59
N GLU A 474 6.61 -12.87 1.33
CA GLU A 474 5.90 -13.52 0.24
C GLU A 474 6.86 -14.39 -0.57
N LEU A 475 6.43 -15.63 -0.84
CA LEU A 475 7.15 -16.62 -1.64
C LEU A 475 6.37 -16.86 -2.93
N ILE A 476 6.90 -16.48 -4.08
CA ILE A 476 6.23 -16.64 -5.38
C ILE A 476 6.88 -17.77 -6.17
N ALA A 477 6.08 -18.79 -6.51
CA ALA A 477 6.56 -20.03 -7.14
C ALA A 477 6.23 -20.19 -8.64
N SER A 478 5.69 -19.15 -9.29
CA SER A 478 5.47 -19.16 -10.75
C SER A 478 5.70 -17.80 -11.41
N PHE A 479 5.86 -17.80 -12.73
CA PHE A 479 5.82 -16.57 -13.54
C PHE A 479 4.44 -15.89 -13.57
N GLU A 480 3.40 -16.53 -13.04
CA GLU A 480 2.02 -16.03 -12.98
C GLU A 480 1.69 -15.43 -11.59
N ASN A 481 2.73 -15.13 -10.79
CA ASN A 481 2.64 -14.63 -9.41
C ASN A 481 1.83 -15.53 -8.45
N GLU A 482 1.93 -16.85 -8.58
CA GLU A 482 1.33 -17.80 -7.64
C GLU A 482 2.03 -17.75 -6.27
N VAL A 483 1.29 -17.30 -5.24
CA VAL A 483 1.76 -17.16 -3.86
C VAL A 483 1.72 -18.49 -3.13
N VAL A 484 2.83 -18.84 -2.47
CA VAL A 484 2.96 -20.01 -1.61
C VAL A 484 2.69 -19.62 -0.15
N GLY A 485 1.69 -20.24 0.47
CA GLY A 485 1.39 -20.04 1.90
C GLY A 485 2.32 -20.83 2.82
N PHE A 486 2.77 -20.24 3.92
CA PHE A 486 3.76 -20.81 4.85
C PHE A 486 3.46 -20.46 6.32
N ALA A 487 4.01 -21.26 7.24
CA ALA A 487 4.06 -21.00 8.68
C ALA A 487 5.40 -20.37 9.10
N VAL A 488 5.48 -19.83 10.32
CA VAL A 488 6.69 -19.20 10.87
C VAL A 488 7.05 -19.81 12.23
N ASP A 489 8.32 -20.19 12.39
CA ASP A 489 8.94 -20.47 13.68
C ASP A 489 10.11 -19.50 13.91
N ALA A 490 9.90 -18.52 14.79
CA ALA A 490 10.76 -17.33 14.90
C ALA A 490 12.04 -17.61 15.73
N PRO A 491 13.26 -17.52 15.15
CA PRO A 491 14.49 -17.78 15.87
C PRO A 491 14.79 -16.71 16.92
N ARG A 492 15.50 -17.12 17.98
CA ARG A 492 15.75 -16.29 19.16
C ARG A 492 17.25 -15.95 19.30
N LEU A 493 17.52 -14.72 19.73
CA LEU A 493 18.81 -14.28 20.25
C LEU A 493 18.72 -14.14 21.77
N ILE A 494 19.48 -14.95 22.50
CA ILE A 494 19.49 -14.97 23.96
C ILE A 494 20.81 -14.33 24.43
N VAL A 495 20.73 -13.18 25.09
CA VAL A 495 21.91 -12.45 25.61
C VAL A 495 22.00 -12.62 27.12
N THR A 496 23.00 -13.37 27.59
CA THR A 496 23.21 -13.71 29.02
C THR A 496 24.55 -13.21 29.60
N ILE A 497 24.85 -13.53 30.86
CA ILE A 497 26.06 -13.10 31.60
C ILE A 497 27.29 -13.97 31.21
N PRO A 498 28.52 -13.43 31.13
CA PRO A 498 29.72 -14.27 31.02
C PRO A 498 29.85 -15.29 32.16
N GLY A 499 29.90 -16.57 31.81
CA GLY A 499 30.00 -17.70 32.74
C GLY A 499 28.68 -18.43 32.98
N ASP A 500 27.55 -17.92 32.50
CA ASP A 500 26.35 -18.74 32.29
C ASP A 500 26.62 -19.57 31.04
N LEU A 501 26.58 -20.91 31.20
CA LEU A 501 26.90 -21.89 30.17
C LEU A 501 25.69 -22.74 29.72
N ASN A 502 24.50 -22.47 30.24
CA ASN A 502 23.28 -23.19 29.86
C ASN A 502 22.14 -22.26 29.42
N GLY A 503 22.32 -20.94 29.53
CA GLY A 503 21.34 -19.91 29.18
C GLY A 503 20.26 -19.70 30.25
N ASP A 504 20.37 -20.30 31.44
CA ASP A 504 19.35 -20.17 32.50
C ASP A 504 19.42 -18.85 33.30
N PHE A 505 20.34 -17.95 32.91
CA PHE A 505 20.62 -16.65 33.52
C PHE A 505 21.19 -16.74 34.95
N THR A 506 21.64 -17.91 35.40
CA THR A 506 22.18 -18.16 36.75
C THR A 506 23.50 -18.93 36.73
N ILE A 507 24.59 -18.28 37.10
CA ILE A 507 25.93 -18.89 37.12
C ILE A 507 26.09 -19.71 38.41
N GLY A 508 26.15 -21.03 38.28
CA GLY A 508 26.17 -21.94 39.41
C GLY A 508 26.73 -23.33 39.11
N ALA A 509 26.15 -24.32 39.80
CA ALA A 509 26.66 -25.69 39.75
C ALA A 509 26.51 -26.33 38.35
N SER A 510 25.46 -25.95 37.60
CA SER A 510 25.17 -26.45 36.24
C SER A 510 26.32 -26.14 35.28
N ASP A 511 26.75 -24.88 35.23
CA ASP A 511 27.82 -24.38 34.35
C ASP A 511 29.17 -24.97 34.71
N LEU A 512 29.42 -25.10 36.03
CA LEU A 512 30.60 -25.76 36.54
C LEU A 512 30.64 -27.25 36.14
N GLN A 513 29.49 -27.94 36.10
CA GLN A 513 29.45 -29.33 35.60
C GLN A 513 29.72 -29.40 34.09
N ILE A 514 29.27 -28.43 33.28
CA ILE A 514 29.57 -28.37 31.84
C ILE A 514 31.09 -28.38 31.62
N ILE A 515 31.82 -27.43 32.22
CA ILE A 515 33.29 -27.38 32.13
C ILE A 515 33.94 -28.64 32.70
N LEU A 516 33.55 -29.08 33.90
CA LEU A 516 34.19 -30.23 34.55
C LEU A 516 33.97 -31.54 33.79
N SER A 517 32.85 -31.70 33.09
CA SER A 517 32.56 -32.89 32.26
C SER A 517 33.49 -33.03 31.06
N ARG A 518 34.05 -31.90 30.58
CA ARG A 518 34.88 -31.80 29.37
C ARG A 518 36.26 -31.21 29.62
N PHE A 519 36.66 -31.05 30.88
CA PHE A 519 37.95 -30.44 31.24
C PHE A 519 39.13 -31.15 30.59
N THR A 520 40.03 -30.38 29.98
CA THR A 520 41.15 -30.78 29.10
C THR A 520 40.77 -31.44 27.76
N GLN A 521 39.50 -31.44 27.36
CA GLN A 521 39.06 -31.93 26.05
C GLN A 521 39.04 -30.81 25.01
N THR A 522 39.23 -31.18 23.74
CA THR A 522 39.06 -30.28 22.60
C THR A 522 37.61 -30.32 22.12
N VAL A 523 37.03 -29.15 21.90
CA VAL A 523 35.66 -28.91 21.44
C VAL A 523 35.69 -27.90 20.27
N PRO A 524 34.59 -27.68 19.53
CA PRO A 524 34.57 -26.61 18.53
C PRO A 524 34.86 -25.25 19.20
N ALA A 525 35.70 -24.41 18.60
CA ALA A 525 36.11 -23.16 19.22
C ALA A 525 34.93 -22.20 19.39
N GLY A 526 34.69 -21.75 20.62
CA GLY A 526 33.52 -20.99 21.01
C GLY A 526 32.26 -21.83 21.22
N ASP A 527 32.34 -23.16 21.29
CA ASP A 527 31.23 -23.98 21.78
C ASP A 527 31.19 -23.92 23.31
N LEU A 528 30.58 -22.84 23.76
CA LEU A 528 30.38 -22.51 25.16
C LEU A 528 29.52 -23.62 25.86
N SER A 529 28.67 -24.36 25.12
CA SER A 529 27.83 -25.47 25.64
C SER A 529 28.63 -26.73 25.98
N GLN A 530 29.77 -26.88 25.32
CA GLN A 530 30.78 -27.88 25.62
C GLN A 530 31.86 -27.34 26.57
N GLY A 531 31.76 -26.08 26.99
CA GLY A 531 32.58 -25.47 28.05
C GLY A 531 33.78 -24.64 27.58
N ASP A 532 33.93 -24.36 26.28
CA ASP A 532 34.99 -23.45 25.78
C ASP A 532 34.49 -22.00 25.82
N ALA A 533 34.58 -21.42 27.02
CA ALA A 533 34.15 -20.08 27.38
C ALA A 533 35.18 -18.98 27.06
N SER A 534 36.48 -19.30 27.10
CA SER A 534 37.57 -18.34 26.98
C SER A 534 38.94 -19.04 26.93
N GLY A 535 39.73 -18.77 25.90
CA GLY A 535 41.15 -19.13 25.80
C GLY A 535 42.11 -17.94 25.97
N PRO A 536 43.35 -18.03 25.44
CA PRO A 536 44.36 -16.99 25.49
C PRO A 536 43.89 -15.62 24.98
N GLY A 537 43.96 -14.61 25.84
CA GLY A 537 43.51 -13.25 25.52
C GLY A 537 42.01 -13.01 25.70
N GLY A 538 41.26 -13.95 26.30
CA GLY A 538 39.82 -13.81 26.54
C GLY A 538 38.95 -14.23 25.35
N VAL A 539 39.52 -14.95 24.38
CA VAL A 539 38.85 -15.44 23.16
C VAL A 539 38.84 -16.97 23.21
N PRO A 540 37.69 -17.65 23.04
CA PRO A 540 37.60 -19.12 23.00
C PRO A 540 38.61 -19.75 22.02
N ASP A 541 39.23 -20.87 22.40
CA ASP A 541 40.34 -21.48 21.64
C ASP A 541 40.14 -22.95 21.26
N GLY A 542 38.97 -23.52 21.60
CA GLY A 542 38.61 -24.91 21.39
C GLY A 542 39.14 -25.87 22.47
N VAL A 543 39.74 -25.39 23.57
CA VAL A 543 40.29 -26.24 24.64
C VAL A 543 39.67 -25.88 25.99
N VAL A 544 38.70 -26.69 26.42
CA VAL A 544 38.05 -26.55 27.73
C VAL A 544 39.10 -26.72 28.84
N GLY A 545 39.44 -25.65 29.53
CA GLY A 545 40.61 -25.58 30.39
C GLY A 545 40.47 -24.62 31.56
N ALA A 546 41.63 -24.20 32.08
CA ALA A 546 41.70 -23.38 33.29
C ALA A 546 41.14 -21.96 33.07
N SER A 547 41.21 -21.45 31.84
CA SER A 547 40.72 -20.13 31.46
C SER A 547 39.18 -20.07 31.50
N ASP A 548 38.51 -21.09 30.98
CA ASP A 548 37.05 -21.25 31.00
C ASP A 548 36.54 -21.44 32.42
N LEU A 549 37.22 -22.34 33.15
CA LEU A 549 36.95 -22.60 34.55
C LEU A 549 37.07 -21.30 35.38
N GLN A 550 38.03 -20.43 35.04
CA GLN A 550 38.18 -19.13 35.65
C GLN A 550 37.03 -18.17 35.31
N VAL A 551 36.45 -18.21 34.10
CA VAL A 551 35.26 -17.38 33.75
C VAL A 551 34.05 -17.77 34.59
N VAL A 552 33.78 -19.07 34.74
CA VAL A 552 32.66 -19.56 35.58
C VAL A 552 32.90 -19.29 37.06
N LEU A 553 34.11 -19.54 37.58
CA LEU A 553 34.41 -19.27 39.00
C LEU A 553 34.45 -17.77 39.34
N ALA A 554 34.89 -16.91 38.43
CA ALA A 554 34.93 -15.46 38.67
C ALA A 554 33.54 -14.84 38.77
N ASN A 555 32.54 -15.47 38.17
CA ASN A 555 31.15 -15.01 38.14
C ASN A 555 30.18 -15.91 38.91
N PHE A 556 30.71 -16.88 39.68
CA PHE A 556 29.92 -17.86 40.41
C PHE A 556 28.95 -17.19 41.39
N THR A 557 27.68 -17.62 41.38
CA THR A 557 26.51 -17.02 42.07
C THR A 557 25.97 -15.71 41.52
N ASN A 558 26.49 -15.19 40.40
CA ASN A 558 25.82 -14.12 39.67
C ASN A 558 24.54 -14.68 39.01
N SER A 559 23.45 -13.94 39.11
CA SER A 559 22.22 -14.21 38.35
C SER A 559 21.55 -12.92 37.92
N VAL A 560 20.82 -12.96 36.80
CA VAL A 560 19.99 -11.85 36.33
C VAL A 560 18.58 -12.35 36.08
N THR A 561 17.59 -11.52 36.41
CA THR A 561 16.21 -11.77 35.96
C THR A 561 16.07 -11.15 34.57
N PRO A 562 15.79 -11.93 33.51
CA PRO A 562 15.58 -11.35 32.19
C PRO A 562 14.40 -10.36 32.21
N PRO A 563 14.47 -9.21 31.51
CA PRO A 563 13.52 -8.10 31.75
C PRO A 563 12.06 -8.35 31.32
N THR A 564 11.79 -9.43 30.58
CA THR A 564 10.47 -9.71 29.99
C THR A 564 10.00 -11.13 30.30
N ALA A 565 8.95 -11.25 31.12
CA ALA A 565 8.10 -12.43 31.10
C ALA A 565 7.23 -12.38 29.83
N ARG A 566 7.30 -13.41 28.98
CA ARG A 566 6.64 -13.45 27.67
C ARG A 566 5.11 -13.40 27.83
N ALA A 567 4.47 -12.44 27.18
CA ALA A 567 3.06 -12.59 26.83
C ALA A 567 2.97 -13.47 25.58
N GLY A 568 2.24 -14.58 25.64
CA GLY A 568 1.70 -15.20 24.42
C GLY A 568 2.28 -16.53 23.90
N ALA A 569 3.21 -17.21 24.58
CA ALA A 569 3.60 -18.58 24.19
C ALA A 569 3.48 -19.60 25.33
N GLN A 570 3.00 -20.80 25.00
CA GLN A 570 2.89 -21.94 25.91
C GLN A 570 4.20 -22.74 25.94
N GLY A 571 4.58 -23.25 27.12
CA GLY A 571 5.90 -23.86 27.36
C GLY A 571 6.97 -22.77 27.51
N GLY A 572 7.71 -22.66 28.60
CA GLY A 572 8.43 -23.67 29.37
C GLY A 572 9.76 -23.01 29.78
N ALA A 573 10.63 -23.70 30.53
CA ALA A 573 12.05 -23.26 30.54
C ALA A 573 12.66 -23.49 29.14
N ILE A 574 13.81 -22.87 28.84
CA ILE A 574 14.54 -23.15 27.59
C ILE A 574 14.70 -24.67 27.47
N ASP A 575 14.16 -25.24 26.40
CA ASP A 575 14.09 -26.70 26.30
C ASP A 575 15.49 -27.24 26.03
N ALA A 576 15.83 -28.40 26.60
CA ALA A 576 17.22 -28.86 26.70
C ALA A 576 17.89 -29.24 25.35
N LEU A 577 17.18 -29.01 24.24
CA LEU A 577 17.62 -29.20 22.85
C LEU A 577 18.26 -27.93 22.25
N ASP A 578 17.90 -26.73 22.71
CA ASP A 578 18.35 -25.45 22.14
C ASP A 578 19.83 -25.09 22.43
N VAL A 579 20.45 -25.75 23.40
CA VAL A 579 21.82 -25.39 23.84
C VAL A 579 22.91 -25.91 22.87
N ALA A 580 22.56 -26.81 21.94
CA ALA A 580 23.51 -27.45 21.03
C ALA A 580 23.96 -26.58 19.83
N SER A 581 23.29 -25.45 19.57
CA SER A 581 23.63 -24.50 18.48
C SER A 581 24.62 -23.41 18.92
N TRP A 582 25.13 -23.48 20.15
CA TRP A 582 25.77 -22.36 20.80
C TRP A 582 27.13 -22.01 20.19
N GLN A 583 27.27 -20.78 19.68
CA GLN A 583 28.49 -20.29 19.05
C GLN A 583 28.89 -18.96 19.67
N GLY A 584 30.08 -18.95 20.28
CA GLY A 584 30.71 -17.79 20.89
C GLY A 584 31.27 -16.79 19.88
N TRP A 585 32.20 -15.97 20.36
CA TRP A 585 32.65 -14.78 19.66
C TRP A 585 33.51 -15.10 18.43
N SER A 586 32.90 -15.19 17.26
CA SER A 586 33.62 -15.26 15.99
C SER A 586 34.21 -13.89 15.61
N SER A 587 35.48 -13.66 15.96
CA SER A 587 36.25 -12.53 15.41
C SER A 587 36.68 -12.81 13.96
N SER A 588 35.72 -13.17 13.09
CA SER A 588 35.94 -13.61 11.71
C SER A 588 34.70 -13.34 10.85
N GLY A 589 34.78 -12.34 9.97
CA GLY A 589 33.68 -11.94 9.08
C GLY A 589 33.97 -10.73 8.18
N MET A 590 35.02 -9.95 8.48
CA MET A 590 35.44 -8.79 7.65
C MET A 590 36.93 -8.73 7.30
N ARG A 591 37.72 -9.79 7.54
CA ARG A 591 39.17 -9.74 7.22
C ARG A 591 39.48 -9.80 5.72
N ASP A 592 38.56 -10.28 4.88
CA ASP A 592 38.73 -10.30 3.41
C ASP A 592 38.11 -9.09 2.68
N ALA A 593 37.41 -8.20 3.39
CA ALA A 593 36.97 -6.90 2.86
C ALA A 593 37.91 -5.73 3.24
N VAL A 594 38.83 -5.96 4.19
CA VAL A 594 39.74 -4.91 4.72
C VAL A 594 41.17 -5.03 4.15
N SER A 595 41.46 -6.06 3.35
CA SER A 595 42.78 -6.24 2.70
C SER A 595 42.98 -5.42 1.41
N SER A 596 41.95 -4.73 0.89
CA SER A 596 42.05 -3.85 -0.29
C SER A 596 42.15 -2.35 0.03
N ARG A 597 41.97 -1.94 1.30
CA ARG A 597 42.41 -0.62 1.74
C ARG A 597 43.90 -0.69 2.10
N ALA A 598 44.73 -0.24 1.16
CA ALA A 598 46.07 0.22 1.49
C ALA A 598 46.00 1.17 2.70
N PRO A 599 46.98 1.15 3.62
CA PRO A 599 47.09 2.20 4.62
C PRO A 599 47.05 3.55 3.91
N VAL A 600 46.33 4.52 4.49
CA VAL A 600 46.42 5.92 4.06
C VAL A 600 47.90 6.30 4.18
N ASP A 601 48.58 6.40 3.04
CA ASP A 601 49.96 6.85 3.03
C ASP A 601 49.99 8.25 3.65
N THR A 602 51.06 8.54 4.37
CA THR A 602 51.44 9.91 4.72
C THR A 602 51.26 10.89 3.56
N ASP A 603 51.47 10.45 2.30
CA ASP A 603 51.22 11.26 1.12
C ASP A 603 49.73 11.56 0.86
N ASP A 604 48.77 10.63 1.02
CA ASP A 604 47.33 10.93 0.88
C ASP A 604 46.81 11.81 2.03
N ALA A 605 47.34 11.63 3.23
CA ALA A 605 47.06 12.54 4.35
C ALA A 605 47.60 13.96 4.07
N ASN A 606 48.83 14.07 3.54
CA ASN A 606 49.45 15.34 3.19
C ASN A 606 48.77 16.01 1.98
N ASP A 607 48.33 15.25 0.97
CA ASP A 607 47.58 15.77 -0.18
C ASP A 607 46.19 16.24 0.23
N ARG A 608 45.50 15.52 1.13
CA ARG A 608 44.21 15.96 1.68
C ARG A 608 44.34 17.20 2.56
N ILE A 609 45.39 17.29 3.37
CA ILE A 609 45.71 18.50 4.15
C ILE A 609 46.10 19.65 3.22
N SER A 610 46.85 19.41 2.14
CA SER A 610 47.23 20.42 1.15
C SER A 610 46.03 20.89 0.31
N ALA A 611 45.12 20.00 -0.05
CA ALA A 611 43.85 20.31 -0.72
C ALA A 611 42.89 21.08 0.20
N TRP A 612 42.93 20.86 1.51
CA TRP A 612 42.17 21.63 2.49
C TRP A 612 42.79 23.00 2.76
N MET A 613 44.12 23.08 2.95
CA MET A 613 44.89 24.31 3.12
C MET A 613 44.79 25.24 1.91
N SER A 614 44.85 24.71 0.68
CA SER A 614 44.70 25.51 -0.55
C SER A 614 43.27 26.05 -0.72
N ARG A 615 42.24 25.29 -0.33
CA ARG A 615 40.86 25.77 -0.25
C ARG A 615 40.67 26.85 0.83
N LEU A 616 41.41 26.77 1.95
CA LEU A 616 41.42 27.83 2.98
C LEU A 616 42.15 29.09 2.50
N ALA A 617 43.31 28.96 1.85
CA ALA A 617 44.10 30.07 1.34
C ALA A 617 43.34 30.89 0.28
N ASN A 618 42.63 30.20 -0.62
CA ASN A 618 41.75 30.82 -1.62
C ASN A 618 40.52 31.55 -1.03
N ARG A 619 40.31 31.52 0.30
CA ARG A 619 39.25 32.26 1.00
C ARG A 619 39.74 33.47 1.81
N VAL A 620 41.05 33.72 1.90
CA VAL A 620 41.62 34.76 2.79
C VAL A 620 42.51 35.78 2.06
N LEU A 621 42.91 35.55 0.79
CA LEU A 621 43.69 36.52 0.02
C LEU A 621 43.16 36.76 -1.40
N SER A 622 42.27 37.75 -1.51
CA SER A 622 42.48 38.87 -2.43
C SER A 622 41.77 40.14 -1.90
N PRO A 623 42.26 41.35 -2.22
CA PRO A 623 41.81 42.61 -1.60
C PRO A 623 40.48 43.15 -2.13
#